data_AF-I2CSA8-F1
#
_entry.id   AF-I2CSA8-F1
#
_cell.length_a   1.000
_cell.length_b   1.000
_cell.length_c   1.000
_cell.angle_alpha   90.00
_cell.angle_beta   90.00
_cell.angle_gamma   90.00
#
_symmetry.space_group_name_H-M   'P 1'
#
loop_
_entity.id
_entity.type
_entity.pdbx_description
1 polymer ?
#
loop_
_entity_poly.entity_id
_entity_poly.type
_entity_poly.pdbx_seq_one_letter_code
_entity_poly.pdbx_strand_id
1 'polypeptide(L)'
;MRRQAMLPPFDSPLDPATLEGMAAASSAAGSTGGALNEVTSEQLWVGFIAGVFPFVWAGFEFWKRIDVQQRCGVCQGSGLVYENASGKSLSVPRKCYACGGFLPWAGWRRFWLSNLDIGNGGVLQRPAADYEALSEAAKRRRAGREGGRAD
;
A
#
# COMPACT_ATOMS: atom_id res chain seq x y z
N MET A 1 9.82 -3.24 -46.05
CA MET A 1 10.77 -4.11 -45.34
C MET A 1 10.96 -3.57 -43.91
N ARG A 2 10.34 -4.19 -42.90
CA ARG A 2 10.50 -3.82 -41.48
C ARG A 2 11.78 -4.48 -40.95
N ARG A 3 12.77 -3.69 -40.56
CA ARG A 3 13.91 -4.20 -39.77
C ARG A 3 13.41 -4.50 -38.36
N GLN A 4 13.43 -5.78 -37.98
CA GLN A 4 13.26 -6.21 -36.60
C GLN A 4 14.56 -5.87 -35.86
N ALA A 5 14.47 -5.11 -34.77
CA ALA A 5 15.60 -4.95 -33.85
C ALA A 5 15.74 -6.26 -33.06
N MET A 6 16.70 -7.08 -33.47
CA MET A 6 17.14 -8.26 -32.73
C MET A 6 17.79 -7.77 -31.43
N LEU A 7 17.16 -8.01 -30.29
CA LEU A 7 17.80 -7.77 -28.98
C LEU A 7 18.96 -8.76 -28.81
N PRO A 8 20.12 -8.32 -28.31
CA PRO A 8 21.25 -9.21 -28.12
C PRO A 8 20.95 -10.28 -27.05
N PRO A 9 21.52 -11.49 -27.16
CA PRO A 9 21.39 -12.54 -26.16
C PRO A 9 21.99 -12.09 -24.81
N PHE A 10 21.33 -12.46 -23.71
CA PHE A 10 21.64 -12.07 -22.33
C PHE A 10 23.03 -12.52 -21.80
N ASP A 11 23.80 -13.30 -22.57
CA ASP A 11 25.09 -13.89 -22.16
C ASP A 11 26.33 -13.19 -22.76
N SER A 12 26.18 -11.99 -23.32
CA SER A 12 27.35 -11.24 -23.81
C SER A 12 28.12 -10.64 -22.61
N PRO A 13 29.45 -10.84 -22.49
CA PRO A 13 30.22 -10.14 -21.47
C PRO A 13 30.02 -8.64 -21.68
N LEU A 14 29.55 -7.95 -20.63
CA LEU A 14 29.32 -6.51 -20.66
C LEU A 14 30.62 -5.84 -21.12
N ASP A 15 30.52 -4.99 -22.15
CA ASP A 15 31.68 -4.26 -22.64
C ASP A 15 32.20 -3.31 -21.53
N PRO A 16 33.51 -3.00 -21.50
CA PRO A 16 34.08 -2.17 -20.44
C PRO A 16 33.45 -0.77 -20.40
N ALA A 17 32.95 -0.26 -21.53
CA ALA A 17 32.25 1.01 -21.62
C ALA A 17 30.90 1.02 -20.89
N THR A 18 30.15 -0.09 -20.93
CA THR A 18 28.89 -0.25 -20.17
C THR A 18 29.19 -0.39 -18.68
N LEU A 19 30.28 -1.08 -18.31
CA LEU A 19 30.76 -1.18 -16.93
C LEU A 19 31.21 0.18 -16.37
N GLU A 20 31.94 0.97 -17.15
CA GLU A 20 32.32 2.34 -16.79
C GLU A 20 31.11 3.27 -16.71
N GLY A 21 30.12 3.12 -17.60
CA GLY A 21 28.86 3.84 -17.55
C GLY A 21 28.01 3.50 -16.32
N MET A 22 27.99 2.22 -15.92
CA MET A 22 27.31 1.76 -14.70
C MET A 22 28.06 2.17 -13.43
N ALA A 23 29.40 2.20 -13.46
CA ALA A 23 30.22 2.74 -12.38
C ALA A 23 30.03 4.26 -12.23
N ALA A 24 29.92 5.00 -13.34
CA ALA A 24 29.61 6.43 -13.36
C ALA A 24 28.17 6.71 -12.89
N ALA A 25 27.20 5.85 -13.22
CA ALA A 25 25.84 5.94 -12.67
C ALA A 25 25.79 5.64 -11.16
N SER A 26 26.65 4.73 -10.68
CA SER A 26 26.76 4.39 -9.26
C SER A 26 27.48 5.49 -8.46
N SER A 27 28.44 6.20 -9.06
CA SER A 27 29.07 7.37 -8.43
C SER A 27 28.16 8.61 -8.42
N ALA A 28 27.23 8.74 -9.38
CA ALA A 28 26.18 9.76 -9.36
C ALA A 28 25.12 9.52 -8.26
N ALA A 29 24.91 8.26 -7.83
CA ALA A 29 23.99 7.93 -6.74
C ALA A 29 24.58 8.21 -5.33
N GLY A 30 25.91 8.37 -5.22
CA GLY A 30 26.61 8.64 -3.96
C GLY A 30 27.29 10.02 -3.87
N SER A 31 27.26 10.83 -4.92
CA SER A 31 27.95 12.11 -4.97
C SER A 31 26.98 13.29 -5.02
N THR A 32 26.43 13.64 -3.86
CA THR A 32 26.34 15.07 -3.49
C THR A 32 27.69 15.51 -2.93
N GLY A 33 28.78 15.26 -3.67
CA GLY A 33 30.12 15.76 -3.42
C GLY A 33 30.24 17.24 -3.77
N GLY A 34 29.30 18.07 -3.30
CA GLY A 34 29.65 19.46 -3.03
C GLY A 34 30.66 19.40 -1.88
N ALA A 35 31.82 20.02 -2.07
CA ALA A 35 32.94 20.04 -1.14
C ALA A 35 32.51 19.89 0.33
N LEU A 36 33.20 19.02 1.08
CA LEU A 36 33.10 18.87 2.54
C LEU A 36 33.51 20.18 3.23
N ASN A 37 32.78 21.25 2.98
CA ASN A 37 32.68 22.39 3.85
C ASN A 37 32.08 21.82 5.14
N GLU A 38 32.75 22.10 6.24
CA GLU A 38 32.36 21.77 7.60
C GLU A 38 30.82 21.82 7.74
N VAL A 39 30.19 20.65 7.86
CA VAL A 39 28.72 20.55 7.91
C VAL A 39 28.29 21.27 9.18
N THR A 40 27.69 22.44 9.03
CA THR A 40 27.24 23.23 10.17
C THR A 40 26.06 22.52 10.83
N SER A 41 25.88 22.74 12.14
CA SER A 41 24.77 22.14 12.87
C SER A 41 23.41 22.51 12.27
N GLU A 42 23.27 23.68 11.64
CA GLU A 42 22.01 24.04 10.95
C GLU A 42 21.73 23.16 9.74
N GLN A 43 22.76 22.82 8.93
CA GLN A 43 22.59 21.94 7.76
C GLN A 43 22.15 20.53 8.17
N LEU A 44 22.68 20.02 9.29
CA LEU A 44 22.26 18.74 9.87
C LEU A 44 20.78 18.76 10.28
N TRP A 45 20.34 19.80 10.99
CA TRP A 45 18.94 19.90 11.43
C TRP A 45 17.98 20.04 10.25
N VAL A 46 18.31 20.88 9.25
CA VAL A 46 17.49 21.05 8.05
C VAL A 46 17.42 19.77 7.25
N GLY A 47 18.56 19.09 7.03
CA GLY A 47 18.61 17.80 6.33
C GLY A 47 17.81 16.72 7.05
N PHE A 48 17.91 16.64 8.38
CA PHE A 48 17.14 15.71 9.19
C PHE A 48 15.63 15.97 9.09
N ILE A 49 15.18 17.22 9.24
CA ILE A 49 13.76 17.56 9.13
C ILE A 49 13.25 17.24 7.73
N ALA A 50 13.99 17.63 6.68
CA ALA A 50 13.65 17.32 5.30
C ALA A 50 13.57 15.80 5.05
N GLY A 51 14.45 15.02 5.68
CA GLY A 51 14.45 13.57 5.59
C GLY A 51 13.29 12.90 6.32
N VAL A 52 12.93 13.37 7.53
CA VAL A 52 11.91 12.73 8.38
C VAL A 52 10.48 13.17 8.02
N PHE A 53 10.31 14.43 7.62
CA PHE A 53 9.01 15.02 7.32
C PHE A 53 8.12 14.16 6.39
N PRO A 54 8.59 13.65 5.23
CA PRO A 54 7.75 12.85 4.34
C PRO A 54 7.22 11.57 5.01
N PHE A 55 7.98 10.95 5.92
CA PHE A 55 7.56 9.75 6.63
C PHE A 55 6.50 10.05 7.70
N VAL A 56 6.64 11.17 8.42
CA VAL A 56 5.62 11.61 9.39
C VAL A 56 4.32 11.93 8.68
N TRP A 57 4.40 12.65 7.55
CA TRP A 57 3.22 12.98 6.74
C TRP A 57 2.53 11.72 6.19
N ALA A 58 3.31 10.80 5.61
CA ALA A 58 2.80 9.54 5.12
C ALA A 58 2.17 8.71 6.26
N GLY A 59 2.81 8.67 7.42
CA GLY A 59 2.30 8.00 8.62
C GLY A 59 0.96 8.56 9.08
N PHE A 60 0.77 9.88 9.05
CA PHE A 60 -0.49 10.52 9.41
C PHE A 60 -1.63 10.18 8.44
N GLU A 61 -1.40 10.29 7.13
CA GLU A 61 -2.39 9.92 6.12
C GLU A 61 -2.71 8.41 6.12
N PHE A 62 -1.69 7.59 6.39
CA PHE A 62 -1.84 6.15 6.61
C PHE A 62 -2.69 5.85 7.85
N TRP A 63 -2.44 6.54 8.97
CA TRP A 63 -3.19 6.36 10.21
C TRP A 63 -4.68 6.66 10.06
N LYS A 64 -5.03 7.72 9.32
CA LYS A 64 -6.44 8.06 9.02
C LYS A 64 -7.18 6.91 8.32
N ARG A 65 -6.47 6.12 7.50
CA ARG A 65 -7.05 4.92 6.86
C ARG A 65 -7.22 3.77 7.84
N ILE A 66 -6.28 3.59 8.75
CA ILE A 66 -6.38 2.57 9.80
C ILE A 66 -7.58 2.84 10.72
N ASP A 67 -7.76 4.08 11.16
CA ASP A 67 -8.83 4.45 12.08
C ASP A 67 -10.23 4.14 11.51
N VAL A 68 -10.47 4.48 10.24
CA VAL A 68 -11.73 4.15 9.54
C VAL A 68 -11.92 2.64 9.39
N GLN A 69 -10.85 1.89 9.12
CA GLN A 69 -10.91 0.43 9.02
C GLN A 69 -11.25 -0.20 10.38
N GLN A 70 -10.61 0.25 11.47
CA GLN A 70 -10.84 -0.27 12.82
C GLN A 70 -12.27 -0.04 13.30
N ARG A 71 -12.88 1.10 12.95
CA ARG A 71 -14.26 1.44 13.32
C ARG A 71 -15.33 0.80 12.42
N CYS A 72 -14.92 0.17 11.33
CA CYS A 72 -15.84 -0.37 10.32
C CYS A 72 -16.67 -1.53 10.87
N GLY A 73 -17.99 -1.37 10.91
CA GLY A 73 -18.94 -2.40 11.36
C GLY A 73 -19.04 -3.61 10.45
N VAL A 74 -18.65 -3.48 9.17
CA VAL A 74 -18.72 -4.57 8.19
C VAL A 74 -17.57 -5.56 8.41
N CYS A 75 -16.32 -5.08 8.31
CA CYS A 75 -15.12 -5.92 8.42
C CYS A 75 -14.56 -6.02 9.84
N GLN A 76 -15.06 -5.22 10.80
CA GLN A 76 -14.64 -5.25 12.21
C GLN A 76 -13.12 -5.08 12.38
N GLY A 77 -12.53 -4.11 11.68
CA GLY A 77 -11.08 -3.88 11.73
C GLY A 77 -10.21 -4.80 10.87
N SER A 78 -10.72 -5.96 10.43
CA SER A 78 -9.92 -6.92 9.65
C SER A 78 -9.56 -6.43 8.24
N GLY A 79 -10.34 -5.50 7.68
CA GLY A 79 -10.18 -5.01 6.31
C GLY A 79 -10.58 -6.00 5.22
N LEU A 80 -10.96 -7.23 5.59
CA LEU A 80 -11.36 -8.29 4.68
C LEU A 80 -12.79 -8.75 4.96
N VAL A 81 -13.47 -9.20 3.91
CA VAL A 81 -14.83 -9.72 3.97
C VAL A 81 -14.93 -11.01 3.15
N TYR A 82 -15.72 -11.96 3.65
CA TYR A 82 -16.05 -13.22 2.98
C TYR A 82 -17.41 -13.16 2.30
N GLU A 83 -18.04 -11.99 2.29
CA GLU A 83 -19.33 -11.74 1.67
C GLU A 83 -19.23 -10.43 0.89
N ASN A 84 -19.87 -10.39 -0.28
CA ASN A 84 -19.97 -9.15 -1.05
C ASN A 84 -21.08 -8.23 -0.50
N ALA A 85 -21.19 -7.02 -1.05
CA ALA A 85 -22.25 -6.07 -0.67
C ALA A 85 -23.66 -6.62 -0.91
N SER A 86 -23.83 -7.53 -1.87
CA SER A 86 -25.11 -8.20 -2.18
C SER A 86 -25.42 -9.40 -1.27
N GLY A 87 -24.56 -9.72 -0.29
CA GLY A 87 -24.75 -10.85 0.64
C GLY A 87 -24.36 -12.23 0.08
N LYS A 88 -23.72 -12.29 -1.10
CA LYS A 88 -23.19 -13.54 -1.64
C LYS A 88 -21.89 -13.90 -0.94
N SER A 89 -21.77 -15.14 -0.48
CA SER A 89 -20.53 -15.66 0.08
C SER A 89 -19.44 -15.78 -1.00
N LEU A 90 -18.22 -15.43 -0.60
CA LEU A 90 -17.02 -15.42 -1.42
C LEU A 90 -16.11 -16.54 -0.92
N SER A 91 -15.67 -17.41 -1.84
CA SER A 91 -14.71 -18.48 -1.53
C SER A 91 -13.33 -17.94 -1.13
N VAL A 92 -13.00 -16.72 -1.58
CA VAL A 92 -11.74 -16.03 -1.29
C VAL A 92 -12.06 -14.70 -0.61
N PRO A 93 -11.43 -14.37 0.54
CA PRO A 93 -11.66 -13.10 1.21
C PRO A 93 -11.25 -11.95 0.31
N ARG A 94 -12.09 -10.92 0.25
CA ARG A 94 -11.84 -9.71 -0.53
C ARG A 94 -11.72 -8.48 0.37
N LYS A 95 -11.14 -7.40 -0.14
CA LYS A 95 -11.13 -6.11 0.54
C LYS A 95 -12.56 -5.69 0.89
N CYS A 96 -12.72 -5.10 2.06
CA CYS A 96 -14.02 -4.63 2.51
C CYS A 96 -14.60 -3.60 1.54
N TYR A 97 -15.80 -3.86 1.04
CA TYR A 97 -16.51 -2.96 0.13
C TYR A 97 -16.94 -1.64 0.79
N ALA A 98 -17.03 -1.58 2.12
CA ALA A 98 -17.43 -0.37 2.83
C ALA A 98 -16.25 0.56 3.15
N CYS A 99 -15.19 0.05 3.81
CA CYS A 99 -14.03 0.88 4.20
C CYS A 99 -12.87 0.86 3.21
N GLY A 100 -12.91 -0.01 2.20
CA GLY A 100 -11.86 -0.15 1.17
C GLY A 100 -10.78 -1.18 1.49
N GLY A 101 -10.63 -1.61 2.75
CA GLY A 101 -9.77 -2.73 3.16
C GLY A 101 -8.29 -2.54 2.82
N PHE A 102 -7.54 -1.88 3.71
CA PHE A 102 -6.19 -1.40 3.41
C PHE A 102 -5.08 -2.30 3.97
N LEU A 103 -5.29 -2.89 5.15
CA LEU A 103 -4.27 -3.72 5.83
C LEU A 103 -4.81 -5.12 6.13
N PRO A 104 -4.47 -6.14 5.33
CA PRO A 104 -4.68 -7.51 5.71
C PRO A 104 -3.62 -7.88 6.74
N TRP A 105 -3.93 -7.71 8.03
CA TRP A 105 -3.17 -8.30 9.15
C TRP A 105 -2.97 -9.83 9.00
N ALA A 106 -3.65 -10.44 8.02
CA ALA A 106 -3.47 -11.80 7.55
C ALA A 106 -2.11 -12.11 6.91
N GLY A 107 -1.25 -11.12 6.60
CA GLY A 107 0.17 -11.32 6.31
C GLY A 107 0.77 -10.50 5.16
N TRP A 108 2.09 -10.33 5.18
CA TRP A 108 2.88 -9.52 4.23
C TRP A 108 2.70 -9.95 2.76
N ARG A 109 2.64 -11.25 2.50
CA ARG A 109 2.40 -11.78 1.14
C ARG A 109 1.07 -11.29 0.58
N ARG A 110 0.00 -11.31 1.38
CA ARG A 110 -1.30 -10.76 0.95
C ARG A 110 -1.24 -9.26 0.80
N PHE A 111 -0.59 -8.53 1.70
CA PHE A 111 -0.47 -7.08 1.59
C PHE A 111 0.09 -6.66 0.22
N TRP A 112 1.19 -7.28 -0.22
CA TRP A 112 1.81 -6.96 -1.50
C TRP A 112 1.04 -7.49 -2.71
N LEU A 113 0.49 -8.71 -2.63
CA LEU A 113 -0.16 -9.36 -3.78
C LEU A 113 -1.67 -9.07 -3.91
N SER A 114 -2.32 -8.48 -2.90
CA SER A 114 -3.78 -8.25 -2.89
C SER A 114 -4.26 -7.33 -4.01
N ASN A 115 -3.39 -6.49 -4.57
CA ASN A 115 -3.73 -5.61 -5.69
C ASN A 115 -3.60 -6.33 -7.06
N LEU A 116 -2.98 -7.52 -7.10
CA LEU A 116 -2.84 -8.32 -8.31
C LEU A 116 -4.01 -9.30 -8.50
N ASP A 117 -4.77 -9.60 -7.44
CA ASP A 117 -5.97 -10.41 -7.53
C ASP A 117 -7.10 -9.65 -8.24
N ILE A 118 -7.41 -10.08 -9.46
CA ILE A 118 -8.51 -9.55 -10.28
C ILE A 118 -9.82 -9.65 -9.49
N GLY A 119 -10.49 -8.51 -9.30
CA GLY A 119 -11.74 -8.40 -8.54
C GLY A 119 -11.57 -8.09 -7.04
N ASN A 120 -10.35 -7.96 -6.51
CA ASN A 120 -10.10 -7.59 -5.10
C ASN A 120 -10.02 -6.07 -4.85
N GLY A 121 -10.65 -5.28 -5.73
CA GLY A 121 -10.53 -3.82 -5.72
C GLY A 121 -9.14 -3.36 -6.18
N GLY A 122 -9.03 -3.02 -7.46
CA GLY A 122 -7.93 -2.20 -7.98
C GLY A 122 -7.89 -0.84 -7.28
N VAL A 123 -6.84 -0.04 -7.54
CA VAL A 123 -6.49 1.29 -6.97
C VAL A 123 -7.19 1.63 -5.64
N LEU A 124 -6.41 1.63 -4.55
CA LEU A 124 -6.80 1.98 -3.17
C LEU A 124 -8.18 2.63 -3.05
N GLN A 125 -9.19 1.81 -2.75
CA GLN A 125 -10.56 2.26 -2.62
C GLN A 125 -10.65 3.23 -1.44
N ARG A 126 -11.14 4.45 -1.70
CA ARG A 126 -11.64 5.30 -0.62
C ARG A 126 -12.82 4.57 0.04
N PRO A 127 -13.15 4.89 1.31
CA PRO A 127 -14.40 4.46 1.90
C PRO A 127 -15.56 4.76 0.94
N ALA A 128 -16.51 3.82 0.86
CA ALA A 128 -17.70 3.97 0.04
C ALA A 128 -18.46 5.24 0.46
N ALA A 129 -19.15 5.86 -0.49
CA ALA A 129 -19.91 7.09 -0.23
C ALA A 129 -20.97 6.90 0.88
N ASP A 130 -21.47 5.68 1.03
CA ASP A 130 -22.47 5.22 2.00
C ASP A 130 -21.86 4.46 3.19
N TYR A 131 -20.55 4.65 3.48
CA TYR A 131 -19.82 3.95 4.55
C TYR A 131 -20.56 3.90 5.89
N GLU A 132 -21.07 5.04 6.37
CA GLU A 132 -21.71 5.12 7.68
C GLU A 132 -22.99 4.25 7.73
N ALA A 133 -23.80 4.30 6.67
CA ALA A 133 -25.01 3.50 6.58
C ALA A 133 -24.70 1.99 6.56
N LEU A 134 -23.68 1.59 5.79
CA LEU A 134 -23.23 0.18 5.72
C LEU A 134 -22.64 -0.30 7.05
N SER A 135 -21.84 0.54 7.70
CA SER A 135 -21.19 0.25 8.99
C SER A 135 -22.24 0.07 10.08
N GLU A 136 -23.18 1.00 10.20
CA GLU A 136 -24.25 0.95 11.21
C GLU A 136 -25.22 -0.21 10.96
N ALA A 137 -25.62 -0.46 9.71
CA ALA A 137 -26.44 -1.61 9.37
C ALA A 137 -25.76 -2.93 9.76
N ALA A 138 -24.45 -3.05 9.53
CA ALA A 138 -23.70 -4.25 9.91
C ALA A 138 -23.59 -4.41 11.44
N LYS A 139 -23.37 -3.32 12.19
CA LYS A 139 -23.39 -3.33 13.67
C LYS A 139 -24.75 -3.79 14.20
N ARG A 140 -25.84 -3.24 13.66
CA ARG A 140 -27.22 -3.62 14.04
C ARG A 140 -27.51 -5.10 13.76
N ARG A 141 -27.12 -5.62 12.59
CA ARG A 141 -27.29 -7.05 12.25
C ARG A 141 -26.55 -7.97 13.23
N ARG A 142 -25.35 -7.58 13.66
CA ARG A 142 -24.56 -8.34 14.65
C ARG A 142 -25.22 -8.31 16.03
N ALA A 143 -25.59 -7.12 16.50
CA ALA A 143 -26.27 -6.96 17.79
C ALA A 143 -27.56 -7.81 17.87
N GLY A 144 -28.36 -7.84 16.78
CA GLY A 144 -29.53 -8.71 16.70
C GLY A 144 -29.21 -10.21 16.72
N ARG A 145 -28.10 -10.64 16.09
CA ARG A 145 -27.66 -12.03 16.09
C ARG A 145 -27.10 -12.50 17.44
N GLU A 146 -26.48 -11.60 18.18
CA GLU A 146 -25.96 -11.87 19.52
C GLU A 146 -27.08 -11.88 20.56
N GLY A 147 -28.04 -10.95 20.47
CA GLY A 147 -29.23 -10.92 21.33
C GLY A 147 -30.09 -12.18 21.20
N GLY A 148 -30.32 -12.67 19.98
CA GLY A 148 -31.10 -13.90 19.75
C GLY A 148 -30.36 -15.22 20.03
N ARG A 149 -29.10 -15.19 20.49
CA ARG A 149 -28.34 -16.39 20.90
C ARG A 149 -28.33 -16.59 22.42
N ALA A 150 -28.83 -15.63 23.18
CA ALA A 150 -28.85 -15.65 24.65
C ALA A 150 -30.16 -16.20 25.24
N ASP A 151 -31.15 -16.54 24.39
CA ASP A 151 -32.40 -17.23 24.71
C ASP A 151 -32.34 -18.71 24.25
#